data_AF-A0A5K0XWU2-F1
#
_entry.id   AF-A0A5K0XWU2-F1
#
_cell.length_a   1.000
_cell.length_b   1.000
_cell.length_c   1.000
_cell.angle_alpha   90.00
_cell.angle_beta   90.00
_cell.angle_gamma   90.00
#
_symmetry.space_group_name_H-M   'P 1'
#
loop_
_entity.id
_entity.type
_entity.pdbx_description
1 polymer ?
#
loop_
_entity_poly.entity_id
_entity_poly.type
_entity_poly.pdbx_seq_one_letter_code
_entity_poly.pdbx_strand_id
1 'polypeptide(L)'
;KIPRKAAILKQMWLTIKAFPFYAGLATASEYMSERGWTRCFARIEEVGWPMNICYMVIYLLCTEFLSYWVHRLLHDIKPLFKYFHASHHMFNKQTNISPFA
;
A
#
# COMPACT_ATOMS: atom_id res chain seq x y z
N LYS A 1 12.85 -3.40 -23.66
CA LYS A 1 12.34 -4.67 -24.26
C LYS A 1 10.84 -4.71 -24.04
N ILE A 2 10.02 -4.85 -25.08
CA ILE A 2 8.55 -4.85 -24.94
C ILE A 2 8.12 -6.17 -24.27
N PRO A 3 7.30 -6.14 -23.21
CA PRO A 3 6.82 -7.34 -22.53
C PRO A 3 5.88 -8.15 -23.43
N ARG A 4 5.91 -9.48 -23.29
CA ARG A 4 5.02 -10.36 -24.05
C ARG A 4 3.55 -10.11 -23.66
N LYS A 5 2.62 -10.28 -24.62
CA LYS A 5 1.17 -10.13 -24.39
C LYS A 5 0.66 -10.88 -23.15
N ALA A 6 1.15 -12.10 -22.92
CA ALA A 6 0.79 -12.91 -21.76
C ALA A 6 1.18 -12.26 -20.41
N ALA A 7 2.32 -11.55 -20.35
CA ALA A 7 2.75 -10.84 -19.14
C ALA A 7 1.85 -9.63 -18.87
N ILE A 8 1.48 -8.88 -19.92
CA ILE A 8 0.56 -7.74 -19.84
C ILE A 8 -0.81 -8.20 -19.31
N LEU A 9 -1.39 -9.25 -19.91
CA LEU A 9 -2.69 -9.78 -19.48
C LEU A 9 -2.65 -10.32 -18.04
N LYS A 10 -1.56 -10.99 -17.66
CA LYS A 10 -1.37 -11.48 -16.29
C LYS A 10 -1.31 -10.32 -15.29
N GLN A 11 -0.64 -9.23 -15.63
CA GLN A 11 -0.56 -8.04 -14.78
C GLN A 11 -1.93 -7.38 -14.63
N MET A 12 -2.67 -7.17 -15.72
CA MET A 12 -4.04 -6.64 -15.68
C MET A 12 -4.95 -7.47 -14.77
N TRP A 13 -4.91 -8.79 -14.91
CA TRP A 13 -5.73 -9.68 -14.07
C TRP A 13 -5.36 -9.64 -12.59
N LEU A 14 -4.06 -9.56 -12.26
CA LEU A 14 -3.61 -9.43 -10.87
C LEU A 14 -4.03 -8.09 -10.27
N THR A 15 -3.96 -7.00 -11.03
CA THR A 15 -4.45 -5.68 -10.60
C THR A 15 -5.96 -5.70 -10.33
N ILE A 16 -6.76 -6.28 -11.23
CA ILE A 16 -8.21 -6.42 -11.04
C ILE A 16 -8.51 -7.23 -9.77
N LYS A 17 -7.76 -8.30 -9.50
CA LYS A 17 -7.91 -9.09 -8.27
C LYS A 17 -7.52 -8.33 -7.00
N ALA A 18 -6.53 -7.46 -7.08
CA ALA A 18 -6.10 -6.65 -5.94
C ALA A 18 -7.08 -5.50 -5.63
N PHE A 19 -7.82 -5.03 -6.64
CA PHE A 19 -8.67 -3.85 -6.56
C PHE A 19 -9.70 -3.88 -5.41
N PRO A 20 -10.47 -4.97 -5.17
CA PRO A 20 -11.40 -5.02 -4.05
C PRO A 20 -10.73 -4.88 -2.68
N PHE A 21 -9.50 -5.37 -2.52
CA PHE A 21 -8.76 -5.26 -1.26
C PHE A 21 -8.30 -3.82 -1.01
N TYR A 22 -7.81 -3.14 -2.05
CA TYR A 22 -7.44 -1.72 -1.96
C TYR A 22 -8.66 -0.83 -1.69
N ALA A 23 -9.75 -1.04 -2.43
CA ALA A 23 -10.99 -0.33 -2.21
C ALA A 23 -11.55 -0.60 -0.80
N GLY A 24 -11.55 -1.86 -0.37
CA GLY A 24 -12.00 -2.24 0.97
C GLY A 24 -11.19 -1.59 2.09
N LEU A 25 -9.86 -1.52 1.95
CA LEU A 25 -8.99 -0.85 2.92
C LEU A 25 -9.28 0.66 3.00
N ALA A 26 -9.46 1.32 1.86
CA ALA A 26 -9.82 2.73 1.80
C ALA A 26 -11.19 2.98 2.45
N THR A 27 -12.21 2.19 2.08
CA THR A 27 -13.55 2.28 2.65
C THR A 27 -13.55 2.04 4.16
N ALA A 28 -12.80 1.03 4.64
CA ALA A 28 -12.70 0.77 6.07
C ALA A 28 -12.02 1.94 6.82
N SER A 29 -10.98 2.53 6.24
CA SER A 29 -10.27 3.67 6.83
C SER A 29 -11.16 4.91 6.91
N GLU A 30 -11.97 5.15 5.87
CA GLU A 30 -12.96 6.23 5.85
C GLU A 30 -14.02 5.99 6.92
N TYR A 31 -14.60 4.79 6.96
CA TYR A 31 -15.58 4.41 7.98
C TYR A 31 -15.06 4.61 9.41
N MET A 32 -13.81 4.22 9.69
CA MET A 32 -13.18 4.45 10.99
C MET A 32 -13.04 5.94 11.31
N SER A 33 -12.72 6.76 10.30
CA SER A 33 -12.57 8.20 10.45
C SER A 33 -13.91 8.90 10.70
N GLU A 34 -14.95 8.55 9.94
CA GLU A 34 -16.32 9.05 10.14
C GLU A 34 -16.89 8.68 11.52
N ARG A 35 -16.48 7.54 12.08
CA ARG A 35 -16.88 7.08 13.42
C ARG A 35 -16.03 7.66 14.55
N GLY A 36 -15.07 8.53 14.24
CA GLY A 36 -14.19 9.16 15.24
C GLY A 36 -13.20 8.21 15.90
N TRP A 37 -12.89 7.07 15.26
CA TRP A 37 -11.88 6.14 15.76
C TRP A 37 -10.45 6.65 15.49
N THR A 38 -10.31 7.57 14.53
CA THR A 38 -9.04 8.19 14.16
C THR A 38 -9.06 9.68 14.53
N ARG A 39 -7.86 10.27 14.65
CA ARG A 39 -7.67 11.73 14.81
C ARG A 39 -7.27 12.34 13.47
N CYS A 40 -8.09 12.13 12.44
CA CYS A 40 -7.89 12.75 11.14
C CYS A 40 -8.42 14.18 11.17
N PHE A 41 -7.53 15.17 11.03
CA PHE A 41 -7.87 16.58 11.00
C PHE A 41 -7.91 17.08 9.56
N ALA A 42 -9.03 17.66 9.13
CA ALA A 42 -9.18 18.18 7.78
C ALA A 42 -8.53 19.57 7.62
N ARG A 43 -8.35 20.27 8.75
CA ARG A 43 -7.83 21.64 8.82
C ARG A 43 -6.69 21.74 9.84
N ILE A 44 -5.67 22.51 9.52
CA ILE A 44 -4.51 22.71 10.40
C ILE A 44 -4.94 23.51 11.64
N GLU A 45 -5.93 24.39 11.51
CA GLU A 45 -6.47 25.22 12.59
C GLU A 45 -7.03 24.39 13.76
N GLU A 46 -7.36 23.13 13.54
CA GLU A 46 -7.87 22.22 14.58
C GLU A 46 -6.80 21.81 15.60
N VAL A 47 -5.51 21.85 15.22
CA VAL A 47 -4.38 21.41 16.06
C VAL A 47 -3.24 22.43 16.14
N GLY A 48 -3.19 23.38 15.21
CA GLY A 48 -2.12 24.37 15.06
C GLY A 48 -0.87 23.80 14.39
N TRP A 49 -0.06 24.70 13.84
CA TRP A 49 1.17 24.37 13.11
C TRP A 49 2.18 23.51 13.89
N PRO A 50 2.50 23.80 15.17
CA PRO A 50 3.49 23.00 15.90
C PRO A 50 3.06 21.54 16.04
N MET A 51 1.78 21.31 16.39
CA MET A 51 1.25 19.97 16.57
C MET A 51 1.10 19.24 15.24
N ASN A 52 0.68 19.95 14.18
CA ASN A 52 0.61 19.39 12.83
C ASN A 52 1.98 18.88 12.35
N ILE A 53 3.05 19.63 12.59
CA ILE A 53 4.43 19.20 12.27
C ILE A 53 4.81 17.98 13.11
N CYS A 54 4.50 17.97 14.40
CA CYS A 54 4.77 16.80 15.27
C CYS A 54 4.04 15.55 14.75
N TYR A 55 2.75 15.64 14.42
CA TYR A 55 1.99 14.54 13.84
C TYR A 55 2.54 14.08 12.49
N MET A 56 2.96 15.00 11.63
CA MET A 56 3.62 14.67 10.37
C MET A 56 4.90 13.87 10.58
N VAL A 57 5.77 14.29 11.51
CA VAL A 57 7.01 13.56 11.82
C VAL A 57 6.70 12.17 12.39
N ILE A 58 5.77 12.08 13.34
CA ILE A 58 5.34 10.79 13.90
C ILE A 58 4.77 9.89 12.81
N TYR A 59 3.92 10.44 11.92
CA TYR A 59 3.35 9.71 10.79
C TYR A 59 4.43 9.14 9.87
N LEU A 60 5.43 9.95 9.49
CA LEU A 60 6.53 9.49 8.63
C LEU A 60 7.34 8.39 9.31
N LEU A 61 7.72 8.57 10.58
CA LEU A 61 8.47 7.56 11.34
C LEU A 61 7.68 6.25 11.48
N CYS A 62 6.39 6.33 11.82
CA CYS A 62 5.52 5.16 11.90
C CYS A 62 5.36 4.49 10.54
N THR A 63 5.18 5.25 9.47
CA THR A 63 4.97 4.70 8.12
C THR A 63 6.21 3.97 7.62
N GLU A 64 7.39 4.56 7.78
CA GLU A 64 8.67 3.93 7.42
C GLU A 64 8.94 2.69 8.27
N PHE A 65 8.77 2.79 9.59
CA PHE A 65 8.99 1.66 10.49
C PHE A 65 8.02 0.51 10.22
N LEU A 66 6.71 0.78 10.16
CA LEU A 66 5.69 -0.24 9.95
C LEU A 66 5.80 -0.86 8.56
N SER A 67 6.06 -0.07 7.52
CA SER A 67 6.22 -0.61 6.16
C SER A 67 7.41 -1.57 6.07
N TYR A 68 8.54 -1.24 6.69
CA TYR A 68 9.70 -2.14 6.77
C TYR A 68 9.33 -3.46 7.46
N TRP A 69 8.68 -3.42 8.62
CA TRP A 69 8.31 -4.63 9.34
C TRP A 69 7.26 -5.46 8.60
N VAL A 70 6.25 -4.82 8.01
CA VAL A 70 5.25 -5.52 7.17
C VAL A 70 5.94 -6.20 6.00
N HIS A 71 6.82 -5.50 5.30
CA HIS A 71 7.59 -6.07 4.19
C HIS A 71 8.45 -7.25 4.67
N ARG A 72 9.16 -7.09 5.79
CA ARG A 72 9.95 -8.18 6.37
C ARG A 72 9.08 -9.39 6.71
N LEU A 73 7.93 -9.21 7.35
CA LEU A 73 6.99 -10.29 7.65
C LEU A 73 6.45 -10.97 6.38
N LEU A 74 6.19 -10.19 5.32
CA LEU A 74 5.82 -10.70 4.01
C LEU A 74 6.92 -11.58 3.38
N HIS A 75 8.18 -11.38 3.74
CA HIS A 75 9.31 -12.23 3.32
C HIS A 75 9.52 -13.44 4.23
N ASP A 76 9.47 -13.23 5.56
CA ASP A 76 9.84 -14.24 6.54
C ASP A 76 8.73 -15.31 6.70
N ILE A 77 7.47 -14.93 6.53
CA ILE A 77 6.33 -15.84 6.69
C ILE A 77 5.96 -16.47 5.34
N LYS A 78 6.24 -17.78 5.19
CA LYS A 78 6.05 -18.55 3.94
C LYS A 78 4.68 -18.37 3.25
N PRO A 79 3.51 -18.47 3.92
CA PRO A 79 2.23 -18.24 3.26
C PRO A 79 2.07 -16.79 2.80
N LEU A 80 2.51 -15.81 3.59
CA LEU A 80 2.45 -14.40 3.21
C LEU A 80 3.29 -14.12 1.97
N PHE A 81 4.50 -14.68 1.93
CA PHE A 81 5.36 -14.60 0.76
C PHE A 81 4.68 -15.18 -0.48
N LYS A 82 4.18 -16.42 -0.40
CA LYS A 82 3.61 -17.14 -1.53
C LYS A 82 2.38 -16.43 -2.13
N TYR A 83 1.47 -15.93 -1.29
CA TYR A 83 0.18 -15.41 -1.75
C TYR A 83 0.18 -13.90 -2.01
N PHE A 84 0.96 -13.11 -1.25
CA PHE A 84 0.89 -11.65 -1.33
C PHE A 84 2.17 -11.02 -1.90
N HIS A 85 3.35 -11.58 -1.60
CA HIS A 85 4.61 -10.91 -1.91
C HIS A 85 5.31 -11.43 -3.18
N ALA A 86 5.11 -12.70 -3.54
CA ALA A 86 5.74 -13.31 -4.70
C ALA A 86 5.30 -12.66 -6.04
N SER A 87 4.03 -12.25 -6.13
CA SER A 87 3.50 -11.54 -7.31
C SER A 87 4.18 -10.20 -7.53
N HIS A 88 4.51 -9.47 -6.45
CA HIS A 88 5.28 -8.24 -6.51
C HIS A 88 6.70 -8.48 -7.07
N HIS A 89 7.43 -9.48 -6.56
CA HIS A 89 8.76 -9.82 -7.06
C HIS A 89 8.77 -10.31 -8.51
N MET A 90 7.69 -10.94 -8.97
CA MET A 90 7.56 -11.43 -10.35
C MET A 90 7.64 -10.31 -11.40
N PHE A 91 7.18 -9.10 -11.04
CA PHE A 91 7.18 -7.92 -11.91
C PHE A 91 8.27 -6.91 -11.56
N ASN A 92 9.27 -7.24 -10.74
CA ASN A 92 10.37 -6.31 -10.42
C ASN A 92 11.48 -6.27 -11.50
N LYS A 93 11.43 -7.17 -12.50
CA LYS A 93 12.41 -7.20 -13.59
C LYS A 93 11.92 -6.38 -14.78
N GLN A 94 12.78 -5.54 -15.35
CA GLN A 94 12.49 -4.72 -16.54
C GLN A 94 11.95 -5.49 -17.76
N THR A 95 12.16 -6.81 -17.83
CA THR A 95 11.61 -7.64 -18.92
C THR A 95 10.15 -8.02 -18.73
N ASN A 96 9.62 -7.87 -17.52
CA ASN A 96 8.30 -8.35 -17.11
C ASN A 96 7.37 -7.20 -16.70
N ILE A 97 7.87 -5.98 -16.59
CA ILE A 97 7.10 -4.76 -16.31
C ILE A 97 6.34 -4.35 -17.57
N SER A 98 5.01 -4.31 -17.48
CA SER A 98 4.15 -3.63 -18.45
C SER A 98 4.48 -2.13 -18.52
N PRO A 99 4.38 -1.46 -19.68
CA PRO A 99 4.45 0.01 -19.75
C PRO A 99 3.32 0.74 -18.99
N PHE A 100 2.35 0.00 -18.47
CA PHE A 100 1.26 0.49 -17.62
C PHE A 100 1.43 0.13 -16.13
N ALA A 101 2.60 -0.41 -15.73
CA ALA A 101 2.94 -0.69 -14.33
C ALA A 101 3.61 0.52 -13.67
#